data_AF-A0A2P8VUM8-F1
#
_entry.id   AF-A0A2P8VUM8-F1
#
_cell.length_a   1.000
_cell.length_b   1.000
_cell.length_c   1.000
_cell.angle_alpha   90.00
_cell.angle_beta   90.00
_cell.angle_gamma   90.00
#
_symmetry.space_group_name_H-M   'P 1'
#
loop_
_entity.id
_entity.type
_entity.pdbx_description
1 polymer ?
#
loop_
_entity_poly.entity_id
_entity_poly.type
_entity_poly.pdbx_seq_one_letter_code
_entity_poly.pdbx_strand_id
1 'polypeptide(L)'
;GVELPFACRNGACTTCAVRLLEGEVDQPEAMGLSPDLRRQGYALLCVSYPRSAIQAETQDEDEVYELQFGRYFGKGKVRMGLPLEDD
;
A
#
# COMPACT_ATOMS: atom_id res chain seq x y z
N GLY A 1 11.07 20.67 10.06
CA GLY A 1 11.20 19.50 9.17
C GLY A 1 10.19 19.62 8.05
N VAL A 2 10.07 18.60 7.21
CA VAL A 2 9.01 18.50 6.19
C VAL A 2 7.87 17.65 6.76
N GLU A 3 6.63 18.09 6.57
CA GLU A 3 5.46 17.30 6.95
C GLU A 3 5.12 16.33 5.81
N LEU A 4 4.93 15.06 6.17
CA LEU A 4 4.53 13.99 5.25
C LEU A 4 3.24 13.34 5.76
N PRO A 5 2.38 12.83 4.87
CA PRO A 5 1.14 12.17 5.27
C PRO A 5 1.42 10.89 6.07
N PHE A 6 0.69 10.68 7.16
CA PHE A 6 0.75 9.48 7.99
C PHE A 6 -0.56 9.27 8.74
N ALA A 7 -0.85 8.01 9.11
CA ALA A 7 -1.92 7.69 10.04
C ALA A 7 -1.47 6.64 11.08
N CYS A 8 -1.38 5.36 10.70
CA CYS A 8 -1.14 4.25 11.65
C CYS A 8 0.29 4.18 12.23
N ARG A 9 1.29 4.61 11.45
CA ARG A 9 2.74 4.55 11.79
C ARG A 9 3.27 3.16 12.19
N ASN A 10 2.61 2.09 11.78
CA ASN A 10 3.01 0.71 12.07
C ASN A 10 3.05 -0.18 10.81
N GLY A 11 3.03 0.43 9.63
CA GLY A 11 3.10 -0.28 8.36
C GLY A 11 1.79 -0.95 7.92
N ALA A 12 0.64 -0.68 8.56
CA ALA A 12 -0.63 -1.32 8.24
C ALA A 12 -1.53 -0.55 7.26
N CYS A 13 -1.45 0.79 7.21
CA CYS A 13 -2.21 1.63 6.26
C CYS A 13 -1.33 2.12 5.10
N THR A 14 -1.94 2.76 4.10
CA THR A 14 -1.28 3.26 2.89
C THR A 14 -1.07 4.78 2.88
N THR A 15 -1.50 5.52 3.91
CA THR A 15 -1.39 6.99 3.98
C THR A 15 0.05 7.52 3.82
N CYS A 16 1.05 6.77 4.28
CA CYS A 16 2.47 7.15 4.17
C CYS A 16 3.18 6.50 2.96
N ALA A 17 2.41 6.00 2.00
CA ALA A 17 2.96 5.31 0.85
C ALA A 17 3.70 6.28 -0.08
N VAL A 18 4.80 5.77 -0.63
CA VAL A 18 5.60 6.45 -1.64
C VAL A 18 5.94 5.47 -2.75
N ARG A 19 6.30 6.00 -3.91
CA ARG A 19 6.93 5.23 -4.98
C ARG A 19 8.40 5.60 -5.05
N LEU A 20 9.27 4.60 -4.94
CA LEU A 20 10.70 4.75 -5.12
C LEU A 20 10.98 4.97 -6.61
N LEU A 21 11.66 6.08 -6.91
CA LEU A 21 12.18 6.40 -8.23
C LEU A 21 13.61 5.86 -8.39
N GLU A 22 14.39 5.93 -7.30
CA GLU A 22 15.76 5.44 -7.23
C GLU A 22 16.08 4.89 -5.83
N GLY A 23 17.03 3.96 -5.75
CA GLY A 23 17.52 3.38 -4.51
C GLY A 23 16.65 2.23 -3.99
N GLU A 24 16.99 1.77 -2.78
CA GLU A 24 16.37 0.59 -2.17
C GLU A 24 16.07 0.85 -0.69
N VAL A 25 14.99 0.24 -0.22
CA VAL A 25 14.60 0.26 1.19
C VAL A 25 14.32 -1.16 1.68
N ASP A 26 14.62 -1.40 2.95
CA ASP A 26 14.19 -2.57 3.69
C ASP A 26 12.98 -2.20 4.55
N GLN A 27 11.89 -2.96 4.46
CA GLN A 27 10.61 -2.62 5.10
C GLN A 27 9.85 -3.88 5.56
N PRO A 28 10.39 -4.69 6.49
CA PRO A 28 9.77 -5.96 6.86
C PRO A 28 8.38 -5.79 7.50
N GLU A 29 8.11 -4.67 8.16
CA GLU A 29 6.84 -4.38 8.84
C GLU A 29 5.76 -3.78 7.92
N ALA A 30 6.05 -3.49 6.64
CA ALA A 30 5.08 -2.90 5.71
C ALA A 30 4.03 -3.92 5.22
N MET A 31 3.17 -4.37 6.14
CA MET A 31 2.09 -5.32 5.89
C MET A 31 0.95 -4.74 5.04
N GLY A 32 0.81 -3.41 5.03
CA GLY A 32 -0.16 -2.68 4.23
C GLY A 32 0.13 -2.69 2.73
N LEU A 33 1.28 -3.23 2.30
CA LEU A 33 1.64 -3.39 0.89
C LEU A 33 1.74 -4.86 0.49
N SER A 34 1.11 -5.19 -0.64
CA SER A 34 1.29 -6.51 -1.25
C SER A 34 2.73 -6.72 -1.75
N PRO A 35 3.22 -7.97 -1.85
CA PRO A 35 4.52 -8.26 -2.44
C PRO A 35 4.68 -7.71 -3.88
N ASP A 36 3.59 -7.69 -4.66
CA ASP A 36 3.59 -7.14 -6.02
C ASP A 36 3.78 -5.62 -6.04
N LEU A 37 3.15 -4.89 -5.12
CA LEU A 37 3.32 -3.44 -5.04
C LEU A 37 4.70 -3.07 -4.54
N ARG A 38 5.24 -3.82 -3.58
CA ARG A 38 6.64 -3.67 -3.16
C ARG A 38 7.61 -3.84 -4.34
N ARG A 39 7.39 -4.86 -5.20
CA ARG A 39 8.20 -5.06 -6.41
C ARG A 39 8.05 -3.95 -7.44
N GLN A 40 6.93 -3.24 -7.46
CA GLN A 40 6.71 -2.07 -8.31
C GLN A 40 7.32 -0.78 -7.73
N GLY A 41 8.06 -0.88 -6.62
CA GLY A 41 8.74 0.25 -5.99
C GLY A 41 7.90 0.98 -4.94
N TYR A 42 6.72 0.48 -4.58
CA TYR A 42 5.95 1.08 -3.48
C TYR A 42 6.55 0.74 -2.13
N ALA A 43 6.60 1.73 -1.24
CA ALA A 43 7.10 1.59 0.12
C ALA A 43 6.28 2.39 1.13
N LEU A 44 6.27 1.94 2.39
CA LEU A 44 5.66 2.70 3.50
C LEU A 44 6.75 3.40 4.29
N LEU A 45 6.86 4.72 4.14
CA LEU A 45 7.96 5.49 4.73
C LEU A 45 8.05 5.35 6.26
N CYS A 46 6.91 5.16 6.95
CA CYS A 46 6.89 5.10 8.41
C CYS A 46 7.64 3.89 9.01
N VAL A 47 7.91 2.86 8.21
CA VAL A 47 8.60 1.62 8.62
C VAL A 47 9.70 1.21 7.62
N SER A 48 10.15 2.15 6.78
CA SER A 48 11.18 1.88 5.78
C SER A 48 12.56 2.31 6.29
N TYR A 49 13.54 1.44 6.08
CA TYR A 49 14.95 1.68 6.36
C TYR A 49 15.71 1.78 5.04
N PRO A 50 16.31 2.94 4.69
CA PRO A 50 17.05 3.08 3.43
C PRO A 50 18.28 2.18 3.43
N ARG A 51 18.50 1.47 2.31
CA ARG A 51 19.71 0.66 2.06
C ARG A 51 20.72 1.38 1.16
N SER A 52 20.29 2.46 0.52
CA SER A 52 21.09 3.33 -0.34
C SER A 52 20.54 4.75 -0.30
N ALA A 53 21.14 5.67 -1.07
CA ALA A 53 20.51 6.96 -1.34
C ALA A 53 19.20 6.71 -2.10
N ILE A 54 18.11 7.34 -1.64
CA ILE A 54 16.77 7.14 -2.21
C ILE A 54 16.25 8.42 -2.84
N GLN A 55 15.53 8.25 -3.95
CA GLN A 55 14.63 9.26 -4.49
C GLN A 55 13.22 8.65 -4.49
N ALA A 56 12.26 9.36 -3.91
CA ALA A 56 10.89 8.88 -3.79
C ALA A 56 9.89 10.00 -4.03
N GLU A 57 8.72 9.65 -4.53
CA GLU A 57 7.58 10.54 -4.66
C GLU A 57 6.45 10.12 -3.72
N THR A 58 5.80 11.09 -3.08
CA THR A 58 4.58 10.84 -2.30
C THR A 58 3.47 10.39 -3.23
N GLN A 59 2.61 9.47 -2.78
CA GLN A 59 1.46 9.02 -3.54
C GLN A 59 0.18 9.45 -2.84
N ASP A 60 -0.91 9.56 -3.61
CA ASP A 60 -2.24 9.67 -3.03
C ASP A 60 -2.58 8.34 -2.33
N GLU A 61 -3.22 8.41 -1.17
CA GLU A 61 -3.63 7.22 -0.42
C GLU A 61 -4.57 6.35 -1.26
N ASP A 62 -5.46 6.99 -2.01
CA ASP A 62 -6.49 6.33 -2.82
C ASP A 62 -5.85 5.52 -3.96
N GLU A 63 -4.76 6.00 -4.57
CA GLU A 63 -4.07 5.28 -5.64
C GLU A 63 -3.54 3.92 -5.16
N VAL A 64 -2.82 3.92 -4.04
CA VAL A 64 -2.23 2.70 -3.49
C VAL A 64 -3.31 1.76 -2.98
N TYR A 65 -4.39 2.30 -2.42
CA TYR A 65 -5.56 1.53 -2.01
C TYR A 65 -6.21 0.83 -3.21
N GLU A 66 -6.48 1.55 -4.30
CA GLU A 66 -7.12 1.02 -5.50
C GLU A 66 -6.25 -0.04 -6.20
N LEU A 67 -4.94 0.20 -6.28
CA LEU A 67 -4.00 -0.78 -6.81
C LEU A 67 -3.99 -2.08 -6.01
N GLN A 68 -4.16 -2.00 -4.70
CA GLN A 68 -4.10 -3.14 -3.80
C GLN A 68 -5.43 -3.88 -3.65
N PHE A 69 -6.54 -3.15 -3.56
CA PHE A 69 -7.86 -3.69 -3.21
C PHE A 69 -8.90 -3.51 -4.33
N GLY A 70 -8.82 -2.43 -5.11
CA GLY A 70 -9.78 -2.10 -6.18
C GLY A 70 -9.89 -3.16 -7.27
N ARG A 71 -8.81 -3.92 -7.52
CA ARG A 71 -8.81 -5.02 -8.51
C ARG A 71 -9.78 -6.17 -8.19
N TYR A 72 -10.12 -6.37 -6.92
CA TYR A 72 -10.94 -7.49 -6.46
C TYR A 72 -12.39 -7.11 -6.13
N PHE A 73 -12.62 -5.93 -5.55
CA PHE A 73 -13.97 -5.51 -5.14
C PHE A 73 -14.89 -5.14 -6.31
N GLY A 74 -14.34 -4.74 -7.48
CA GLY A 74 -15.14 -4.31 -8.63
C GLY A 74 -15.50 -5.37 -9.67
N LYS A 75 -14.94 -6.59 -9.59
CA LYS A 75 -15.12 -7.65 -10.63
C LYS A 75 -16.00 -8.82 -10.21
N GLY A 76 -16.38 -8.90 -8.94
CA GLY A 76 -17.27 -9.95 -8.45
C GLY A 76 -18.73 -9.71 -8.84
N LYS A 77 -19.48 -10.78 -9.13
CA LYS A 77 -20.95 -10.68 -9.13
C LYS A 77 -21.41 -10.47 -7.69
N VAL A 78 -21.94 -9.30 -7.38
CA VAL A 78 -22.66 -9.08 -6.12
C VAL A 78 -23.89 -9.99 -6.15
N ARG A 79 -23.90 -11.01 -5.29
CA ARG A 79 -25.13 -11.78 -5.03
C ARG A 79 -25.90 -11.04 -3.95
N MET A 80 -27.14 -10.68 -4.26
CA MET A 80 -28.09 -10.21 -3.25
C MET A 80 -28.61 -11.44 -2.51
N GLY A 81 -28.28 -11.58 -1.22
CA GLY A 81 -28.71 -12.71 -0.39
C GLY A 81 -27.63 -13.17 0.58
N LEU A 82 -28.02 -13.91 1.62
CA LEU A 82 -27.07 -14.56 2.53
C LEU A 82 -26.62 -15.89 1.90
N PRO A 83 -25.33 -16.29 2.03
CA PRO A 83 -24.81 -17.55 1.46
C PRO A 83 -25.47 -18.84 1.98
N LEU A 84 -26.42 -18.72 2.92
CA LEU A 84 -27.13 -19.83 3.57
C LEU A 84 -28.52 -20.06 2.96
N GLU A 85 -28.91 -19.27 1.96
CA GLU A 85 -30.23 -19.34 1.30
C GLU A 85 -30.22 -20.23 0.03
N ASP A 86 -29.09 -20.84 -0.30
CA ASP A 86 -28.96 -21.81 -1.39
C ASP A 86 -29.29 -23.23 -0.85
N ASP A 87 -30.56 -23.65 -0.94
CA ASP A 87 -31.03 -25.05 -0.75
C ASP A 87 -30.46 -26.01 -1.81
#